data_AF-A0A444XU09-F1
#
_entry.id   AF-A0A444XU09-F1
#
_cell.length_a   1.000
_cell.length_b   1.000
_cell.length_c   1.000
_cell.angle_alpha   90.00
_cell.angle_beta   90.00
_cell.angle_gamma   90.00
#
_symmetry.space_group_name_H-M   'P 1'
#
loop_
_entity.id
_entity.type
_entity.pdbx_description
1 polymer ?
#
loop_
_entity_poly.entity_id
_entity_poly.type
_entity_poly.pdbx_seq_one_letter_code
_entity_poly.pdbx_strand_id
1 'polypeptide(L)'
;MAEKLLLLEELDITLCPEVSSIALEAIGRSCPLLKSFKFNNNSRGNKEAFAIAQNMSNLRHLQLVKNYFDNSGLSAILDGCPHLESLDLRLCGDVELKGKLRTRCDEQLKDLKDPDAPRDDFEFCGICFETAYDDAVIYYVSEKRVQKREAQKQ
;
A
#
# COMPACT_ATOMS: atom_id res chain seq x y z
N MET A 1 -13.72 20.80 8.95
CA MET A 1 -12.49 21.24 8.27
C MET A 1 -11.37 20.39 8.85
N ALA A 2 -10.60 19.68 8.02
CA ALA A 2 -9.46 18.91 8.52
C ALA A 2 -8.39 19.89 9.00
N GLU A 3 -7.93 19.75 10.23
CA GLU A 3 -6.81 20.53 10.75
C GLU A 3 -5.55 20.13 9.96
N LYS A 4 -4.85 21.12 9.38
CA LYS A 4 -3.63 20.85 8.63
C LYS A 4 -2.53 20.45 9.61
N LEU A 5 -2.00 19.24 9.47
CA LEU A 5 -0.85 18.77 10.22
C LEU A 5 0.43 19.25 9.51
N LEU A 6 0.71 20.54 9.65
CA LEU A 6 1.76 21.22 8.88
C LEU A 6 3.18 20.75 9.18
N LEU A 7 3.40 19.97 10.23
CA LEU A 7 4.71 19.49 10.65
C LEU A 7 4.87 17.97 10.53
N LEU A 8 3.85 17.25 10.07
CA LEU A 8 3.93 15.80 9.97
C LEU A 8 4.81 15.42 8.77
N GLU A 9 5.97 14.83 9.07
CA GLU A 9 6.93 14.38 8.05
C GLU A 9 6.87 12.86 7.81
N GLU A 10 6.35 12.10 8.76
CA GLU A 10 6.29 10.64 8.70
C GLU A 10 4.91 10.12 9.10
N LEU A 11 4.39 9.15 8.36
CA LEU A 11 3.12 8.51 8.65
C LEU A 11 3.19 7.02 8.30
N ASP A 12 2.69 6.17 9.20
CA ASP A 12 2.56 4.74 9.00
C ASP A 12 1.10 4.32 9.16
N ILE A 13 0.55 3.71 8.11
CA ILE A 13 -0.77 3.10 8.08
C ILE A 13 -0.58 1.65 7.62
N THR A 14 -0.57 0.75 8.59
CA THR A 14 -0.40 -0.69 8.35
C THR A 14 -1.60 -1.43 8.95
N LEU A 15 -2.19 -2.36 8.19
CA LEU A 15 -3.31 -3.21 8.62
C LEU A 15 -4.56 -2.43 9.13
N CYS A 16 -4.88 -1.34 8.46
CA CYS A 16 -6.07 -0.51 8.67
C CYS A 16 -7.03 -0.62 7.46
N PRO A 17 -7.77 -1.72 7.28
CA PRO A 17 -8.47 -2.07 6.02
C PRO A 17 -9.52 -1.05 5.55
N GLU A 18 -10.03 -0.21 6.44
CA GLU A 18 -11.05 0.81 6.14
C GLU A 18 -10.46 2.11 5.55
N VAL A 19 -9.14 2.22 5.39
CA VAL A 19 -8.50 3.39 4.80
C VAL A 19 -8.65 3.36 3.28
N SER A 20 -9.59 4.16 2.79
CA SER A 20 -9.87 4.32 1.35
C SER A 20 -8.91 5.30 0.66
N SER A 21 -8.88 5.27 -0.68
CA SER A 21 -8.18 6.27 -1.49
C SER A 21 -8.59 7.72 -1.16
N ILE A 22 -9.87 7.96 -0.81
CA ILE A 22 -10.36 9.29 -0.41
C ILE A 22 -9.68 9.77 0.87
N ALA A 23 -9.42 8.87 1.82
CA ALA A 23 -8.68 9.20 3.03
C ALA A 23 -7.22 9.55 2.71
N LEU A 24 -6.58 8.84 1.77
CA LEU A 24 -5.23 9.16 1.31
C LEU A 24 -5.15 10.53 0.63
N GLU A 25 -6.14 10.90 -0.18
CA GLU A 25 -6.23 12.26 -0.74
C GLU A 25 -6.32 13.33 0.36
N ALA A 26 -7.15 13.09 1.38
CA ALA A 26 -7.31 14.00 2.50
C ALA A 26 -6.00 14.14 3.30
N ILE A 27 -5.27 13.04 3.51
CA ILE A 27 -3.96 13.02 4.16
C ILE A 27 -2.96 13.85 3.37
N GLY A 28 -2.81 13.60 2.07
CA GLY A 28 -1.85 14.32 1.22
C GLY A 28 -2.11 15.83 1.19
N ARG A 29 -3.38 16.24 1.16
CA ARG A 29 -3.77 17.66 1.21
C ARG A 29 -3.55 18.31 2.58
N SER A 30 -3.61 17.52 3.66
CA SER A 30 -3.51 18.01 5.04
C SER A 30 -2.08 17.98 5.58
N CYS A 31 -1.20 17.16 5.00
CA CYS A 31 0.18 16.92 5.43
C CYS A 31 1.18 17.26 4.30
N PRO A 32 1.34 18.54 3.93
CA PRO A 32 2.15 18.93 2.77
C PRO A 32 3.66 18.68 2.95
N LEU A 33 4.13 18.48 4.20
CA LEU A 33 5.54 18.18 4.50
C LEU A 33 5.82 16.68 4.66
N LEU A 34 4.86 15.81 4.34
CA LEU A 34 5.03 14.37 4.46
C LEU A 34 6.15 13.88 3.52
N LYS A 35 7.20 13.30 4.09
CA LYS A 35 8.39 12.78 3.40
C LYS A 35 8.45 11.25 3.43
N SER A 36 7.95 10.63 4.49
CA SER A 36 7.95 9.18 4.67
C SER A 36 6.52 8.68 4.85
N PHE A 37 6.10 7.75 4.01
CA PHE A 37 4.77 7.14 4.11
C PHE A 37 4.84 5.63 3.97
N LYS A 38 4.30 4.93 4.96
CA LYS A 38 4.10 3.49 4.91
C LYS A 38 2.61 3.20 4.80
N PHE A 39 2.23 2.45 3.78
CA PHE A 39 0.85 2.04 3.56
C PHE A 39 0.81 0.56 3.19
N ASN A 40 0.67 -0.33 4.17
CA ASN A 40 0.73 -1.78 3.98
C ASN A 40 -0.63 -2.39 4.34
N ASN A 41 -1.55 -2.42 3.38
CA ASN A 41 -2.97 -2.54 3.70
C ASN A 41 -3.73 -3.62 2.93
N ASN A 42 -3.03 -4.49 2.20
CA ASN A 42 -3.65 -5.50 1.34
C ASN A 42 -4.61 -4.89 0.30
N SER A 43 -4.40 -3.62 -0.11
CA SER A 43 -5.29 -2.97 -1.06
C SER A 43 -5.19 -3.63 -2.43
N ARG A 44 -6.28 -3.54 -3.21
CA ARG A 44 -6.35 -4.10 -4.57
C ARG A 44 -6.74 -3.02 -5.58
N GLY A 45 -6.00 -2.96 -6.67
CA GLY A 45 -6.15 -1.98 -7.74
C GLY A 45 -5.31 -0.71 -7.52
N ASN A 46 -5.37 0.18 -8.51
CA ASN A 46 -4.48 1.36 -8.58
C ASN A 46 -5.00 2.60 -7.82
N LYS A 47 -6.15 2.54 -7.15
CA LYS A 47 -6.81 3.73 -6.58
C LYS A 47 -5.95 4.41 -5.52
N GLU A 48 -5.38 3.64 -4.61
CA GLU A 48 -4.53 4.15 -3.54
C GLU A 48 -3.21 4.69 -4.11
N ALA A 49 -2.61 4.00 -5.09
CA ALA A 49 -1.42 4.47 -5.79
C ALA A 49 -1.66 5.82 -6.49
N PHE A 50 -2.80 5.99 -7.16
CA PHE A 50 -3.18 7.25 -7.79
C PHE A 50 -3.42 8.37 -6.78
N ALA A 51 -4.09 8.07 -5.66
CA ALA A 51 -4.31 9.05 -4.60
C ALA A 51 -2.99 9.55 -4.00
N ILE A 52 -2.04 8.65 -3.75
CA ILE A 52 -0.69 8.98 -3.28
C ILE A 52 0.01 9.86 -4.31
N ALA A 53 0.10 9.42 -5.56
CA ALA A 53 0.75 10.13 -6.66
C ALA A 53 0.22 11.57 -6.83
N GLN A 54 -1.10 11.76 -6.71
CA GLN A 54 -1.73 13.06 -6.96
C GLN A 54 -1.62 14.04 -5.79
N ASN A 55 -1.44 13.56 -4.55
CA ASN A 55 -1.57 14.39 -3.36
C ASN A 55 -0.32 14.41 -2.45
N MET A 56 0.68 13.57 -2.70
CA MET A 56 1.85 13.41 -1.81
C MET A 56 3.18 13.61 -2.57
N SER A 57 3.33 14.73 -3.28
CA SER A 57 4.46 14.98 -4.17
C SER A 57 5.82 15.20 -3.48
N ASN A 58 5.83 15.47 -2.18
CA ASN A 58 7.05 15.68 -1.39
C ASN A 58 7.62 14.39 -0.76
N LEU A 59 7.02 13.23 -1.07
CA LEU A 59 7.52 11.95 -0.57
C LEU A 59 8.94 11.66 -1.06
N ARG A 60 9.75 11.17 -0.12
CA ARG A 60 11.10 10.65 -0.30
C ARG A 60 11.19 9.16 -0.01
N HIS A 61 10.34 8.64 0.88
CA HIS A 61 10.31 7.23 1.24
C HIS A 61 8.87 6.73 1.18
N LEU A 62 8.63 5.67 0.41
CA LEU A 62 7.33 5.05 0.28
C LEU A 62 7.43 3.53 0.44
N GLN A 63 6.59 2.97 1.30
CA GLN A 63 6.48 1.53 1.49
C GLN A 63 5.05 1.08 1.20
N LEU A 64 4.91 0.16 0.24
CA LEU A 64 3.63 -0.37 -0.21
C LEU A 64 3.55 -1.90 -0.09
N VAL A 65 4.19 -2.48 0.93
CA VAL A 65 4.29 -3.92 1.06
C VAL A 65 2.91 -4.57 1.09
N LYS A 66 2.75 -5.64 0.30
CA LYS A 66 1.52 -6.43 0.17
C LYS A 66 0.33 -5.64 -0.39
N ASN A 67 0.54 -4.60 -1.21
CA ASN A 67 -0.56 -3.99 -1.98
C ASN A 67 -0.53 -4.46 -3.44
N TYR A 68 -1.70 -4.79 -3.98
CA TYR A 68 -1.86 -5.44 -5.29
C TYR A 68 -2.29 -4.41 -6.33
N PHE A 69 -1.32 -3.66 -6.86
CA PHE A 69 -1.49 -2.67 -7.92
C PHE A 69 -0.56 -2.98 -9.10
N ASP A 70 -0.87 -2.46 -10.28
CA ASP A 70 -0.14 -2.79 -11.51
C ASP A 70 0.88 -1.71 -11.91
N ASN A 71 1.55 -1.94 -13.05
CA ASN A 71 2.55 -1.03 -13.61
C ASN A 71 2.03 0.40 -13.88
N SER A 72 0.73 0.58 -14.09
CA SER A 72 0.10 1.90 -14.25
C SER A 72 0.08 2.64 -12.91
N GLY A 73 -0.26 1.95 -11.82
CA GLY A 73 -0.17 2.48 -10.47
C GLY A 73 1.26 2.86 -10.10
N LEU A 74 2.24 2.00 -10.41
CA LEU A 74 3.66 2.31 -10.18
C LEU A 74 4.14 3.51 -10.99
N SER A 75 3.78 3.56 -12.28
CA SER A 75 4.16 4.69 -13.15
C SER A 75 3.60 6.00 -12.62
N ALA A 76 2.34 6.01 -12.17
CA ALA A 76 1.72 7.18 -11.58
C ALA A 76 2.47 7.64 -10.32
N ILE A 77 2.89 6.73 -9.44
CA ILE A 77 3.70 7.07 -8.26
C ILE A 77 5.03 7.73 -8.68
N LEU A 78 5.73 7.15 -9.65
CA LEU A 78 6.98 7.70 -10.15
C LEU A 78 6.80 9.08 -10.81
N ASP A 79 5.66 9.32 -11.48
CA ASP A 79 5.30 10.61 -12.07
C ASP A 79 4.92 11.66 -11.00
N GLY A 80 4.15 11.24 -9.99
CA GLY A 80 3.58 12.13 -8.97
C GLY A 80 4.52 12.46 -7.81
N CYS A 81 5.50 11.60 -7.54
CA CYS A 81 6.48 11.74 -6.45
C CYS A 81 7.90 11.93 -7.02
N PRO A 82 8.24 13.10 -7.59
CA PRO A 82 9.52 13.32 -8.27
C PRO A 82 10.73 13.33 -7.34
N HIS A 83 10.52 13.43 -6.02
CA HIS A 83 11.58 13.43 -5.00
C HIS A 83 11.73 12.08 -4.29
N LEU A 84 11.05 11.04 -4.79
CA LEU A 84 11.09 9.71 -4.20
C LEU A 84 12.51 9.13 -4.30
N GLU A 85 13.07 8.73 -3.17
CA GLU A 85 14.43 8.18 -3.05
C GLU A 85 14.39 6.68 -2.70
N SER A 86 13.41 6.24 -1.92
CA SER A 86 13.24 4.85 -1.53
C SER A 86 11.82 4.37 -1.80
N LEU A 87 11.71 3.18 -2.41
CA LEU A 87 10.45 2.51 -2.66
C LEU A 87 10.54 1.03 -2.29
N ASP A 88 9.61 0.56 -1.46
CA ASP A 88 9.50 -0.86 -1.10
C ASP A 88 8.21 -1.46 -1.65
N LEU A 89 8.37 -2.42 -2.57
CA LEU A 89 7.31 -3.10 -3.29
C LEU A 89 7.16 -4.57 -2.93
N ARG A 90 7.78 -5.04 -1.83
CA ARG A 90 7.72 -6.46 -1.48
C ARG A 90 6.27 -6.94 -1.42
N LEU A 91 6.01 -8.12 -1.99
CA LEU A 91 4.67 -8.72 -2.05
C LEU A 91 3.63 -7.95 -2.88
N CYS A 92 4.05 -6.98 -3.69
CA CYS A 92 3.22 -6.36 -4.72
C CYS A 92 3.23 -7.25 -5.98
N GLY A 93 2.52 -8.38 -5.94
CA GLY A 93 2.61 -9.42 -6.96
C GLY A 93 2.09 -9.05 -8.36
N ASP A 94 1.37 -7.94 -8.49
CA ASP A 94 0.82 -7.46 -9.77
C ASP A 94 1.75 -6.46 -10.49
N VAL A 95 2.87 -6.08 -9.85
CA VAL A 95 3.89 -5.19 -10.45
C VAL A 95 4.93 -6.01 -11.19
N GLU A 96 5.08 -5.73 -12.48
CA GLU A 96 6.11 -6.33 -13.33
C GLU A 96 7.25 -5.34 -13.60
N LEU A 97 8.30 -5.38 -12.77
CA LEU A 97 9.50 -4.54 -12.90
C LEU A 97 10.43 -5.02 -14.04
N LYS A 98 10.04 -4.73 -15.28
CA LYS A 98 10.81 -5.10 -16.48
C LYS A 98 10.94 -3.92 -17.46
N GLY A 99 11.92 -4.01 -18.34
CA GLY A 99 12.12 -3.08 -19.45
C GLY A 99 12.21 -1.63 -18.99
N LYS A 100 11.48 -0.73 -19.67
CA LYS A 100 11.52 0.71 -19.41
C LYS A 100 11.15 1.10 -17.98
N LEU A 101 10.21 0.38 -17.36
CA LEU A 101 9.76 0.69 -16.01
C LEU A 101 10.86 0.40 -14.99
N ARG A 102 11.59 -0.70 -15.17
CA ARG A 102 12.75 -1.03 -14.35
C ARG A 102 13.85 0.01 -14.49
N THR A 103 14.24 0.35 -15.71
CA THR A 103 15.24 1.40 -15.97
C THR A 103 14.86 2.71 -15.31
N ARG A 104 13.58 3.11 -15.41
CA ARG A 104 13.08 4.31 -14.76
C ARG A 104 13.19 4.26 -13.23
N CYS A 105 12.86 3.12 -12.62
CA CYS A 105 13.02 2.94 -11.18
C CYS A 105 14.50 3.09 -10.77
N ASP A 106 15.41 2.44 -11.50
CA ASP A 106 16.85 2.48 -11.22
C ASP A 106 17.45 3.89 -11.41
N GLU A 107 16.90 4.71 -12.32
CA GLU A 107 17.33 6.10 -12.56
C GLU A 107 16.79 7.08 -11.51
N GLN A 108 15.55 6.88 -11.05
CA GLN A 108 14.87 7.81 -10.14
C GLN A 108 15.13 7.50 -8.67
N LEU A 109 15.23 6.21 -8.31
CA LEU A 109 15.29 5.75 -6.93
C LEU A 109 16.73 5.41 -6.54
N LYS A 110 17.08 5.70 -5.28
CA LYS A 110 18.35 5.29 -4.67
C LYS A 110 18.27 3.90 -4.05
N ASP A 111 17.10 3.55 -3.53
CA ASP A 111 16.83 2.26 -2.89
C ASP A 111 15.48 1.72 -3.37
N LEU A 112 15.49 0.53 -3.97
CA LEU A 112 14.31 -0.17 -4.44
C LEU A 112 14.30 -1.57 -3.85
N LYS A 113 13.21 -1.95 -3.18
CA LYS A 113 12.96 -3.34 -2.80
C LYS A 113 12.00 -3.95 -3.81
N ASP A 114 12.49 -4.89 -4.61
CA ASP A 114 11.70 -5.63 -5.59
C ASP A 114 10.56 -6.43 -4.91
N PRO A 115 9.47 -6.74 -5.64
CA PRO A 115 8.37 -7.56 -5.13
C PRO A 115 8.79 -8.90 -4.50
N ASP A 116 9.86 -9.50 -5.04
CA ASP A 116 10.39 -10.79 -4.60
C ASP A 116 11.58 -10.67 -3.62
N ALA A 117 11.92 -9.46 -3.15
CA ALA A 117 13.06 -9.26 -2.27
C ALA A 117 12.88 -9.98 -0.90
N PRO A 118 13.98 -10.42 -0.26
CA PRO A 118 13.94 -11.05 1.06
C PRO A 118 13.25 -10.18 2.12
N ARG A 119 12.72 -10.85 3.15
CA ARG A 119 11.92 -10.22 4.22
C ARG A 119 12.65 -10.12 5.56
N ASP A 120 13.94 -10.39 5.57
CA ASP A 120 14.72 -10.57 6.80
C ASP A 120 14.83 -9.29 7.63
N ASP A 121 14.69 -8.12 7.00
CA ASP A 121 14.66 -6.78 7.62
C ASP A 121 13.22 -6.26 7.83
N PHE A 122 12.19 -7.02 7.45
CA PHE A 122 10.79 -6.62 7.58
C PHE A 122 10.22 -7.07 8.94
N GLU A 123 10.24 -6.17 9.91
CA GLU A 123 9.77 -6.41 11.29
C GLU A 123 8.30 -6.91 11.37
N PHE A 124 7.49 -6.68 10.34
CA PHE A 124 6.07 -7.04 10.31
C PHE A 124 5.74 -8.46 9.83
N CYS A 125 6.75 -9.29 9.53
CA CYS A 125 6.54 -10.67 9.05
C CYS A 125 5.68 -11.52 10.00
N GLY A 126 5.66 -11.23 11.32
CA GLY A 126 4.84 -11.95 12.30
C GLY A 126 3.33 -11.71 12.18
N ILE A 127 2.90 -10.46 11.91
CA ILE A 127 1.47 -10.08 11.94
C ILE A 127 0.78 -10.34 10.58
N CYS A 128 1.56 -10.34 9.48
CA CYS A 128 1.04 -10.66 8.15
C CYS A 128 0.55 -12.11 7.99
N PHE A 129 1.05 -13.05 8.82
CA PHE A 129 0.56 -14.43 8.87
C PHE A 129 -0.65 -14.58 9.80
N GLU A 130 -0.72 -13.86 10.92
CA GLU A 130 -1.88 -13.89 11.82
C GLU A 130 -3.14 -13.34 11.16
N THR A 131 -3.06 -12.23 10.44
CA THR A 131 -4.23 -11.66 9.73
C THR A 131 -4.70 -12.52 8.56
N ALA A 132 -3.80 -13.19 7.83
CA ALA A 132 -4.21 -14.16 6.81
C ALA A 132 -4.91 -15.38 7.43
N TYR A 133 -4.53 -15.76 8.65
CA TYR A 133 -5.21 -16.80 9.43
C TYR A 133 -6.59 -16.32 9.89
N ASP A 134 -6.69 -15.09 10.39
CA ASP A 134 -7.96 -14.50 10.83
C ASP A 134 -8.92 -14.26 9.66
N ASP A 135 -8.45 -13.77 8.51
CA ASP A 135 -9.26 -13.60 7.30
C ASP A 135 -9.78 -14.96 6.78
N ALA A 136 -8.94 -16.00 6.78
CA ALA A 136 -9.34 -17.35 6.40
C ALA A 136 -10.36 -17.93 7.40
N VAL A 137 -10.19 -17.69 8.70
CA VAL A 137 -11.12 -18.10 9.75
C VAL A 137 -12.45 -17.35 9.64
N ILE A 138 -12.43 -16.03 9.39
CA ILE A 138 -13.63 -15.22 9.20
C ILE A 138 -14.40 -15.69 7.97
N TYR A 139 -13.72 -15.90 6.84
CA TYR A 139 -14.35 -16.43 5.63
C TYR A 139 -14.99 -17.80 5.90
N TYR A 140 -14.24 -18.74 6.49
CA TYR A 140 -14.74 -20.08 6.83
C TYR A 140 -15.96 -20.04 7.78
N VAL A 141 -15.92 -19.19 8.81
CA VAL A 141 -17.03 -19.01 9.76
C VAL A 141 -18.24 -18.38 9.07
N SER A 142 -18.03 -17.45 8.14
CA SER A 142 -19.10 -16.81 7.38
C SER A 142 -19.82 -17.81 6.46
N GLU A 143 -19.09 -18.65 5.72
CA GLU A 143 -19.66 -19.70 4.87
C GLU A 143 -20.50 -20.69 5.68
N LYS A 144 -19.97 -21.17 6.82
CA LYS A 144 -20.72 -22.08 7.69
C LYS A 144 -22.00 -21.47 8.25
N ARG A 145 -22.02 -20.16 8.52
CA ARG A 145 -23.24 -19.46 8.97
C ARG A 145 -24.27 -19.36 7.85
N VAL A 146 -23.85 -19.16 6.60
CA VAL A 146 -24.74 -19.13 5.43
C VAL A 146 -25.37 -20.52 5.22
N GLN A 147 -24.56 -21.58 5.16
CA GLN A 147 -25.03 -22.95 4.98
C GLN A 147 -26.01 -23.38 6.09
N LYS A 148 -25.75 -23.00 7.34
CA LYS A 148 -26.66 -23.29 8.46
C LYS A 148 -28.00 -22.57 8.34
N ARG A 149 -28.02 -21.34 7.84
CA ARG A 149 -29.27 -20.58 7.61
C ARG A 149 -30.09 -21.14 6.46
N GLU A 150 -29.44 -21.71 5.45
CA GLU A 150 -30.12 -22.37 4.33
C GLU A 150 -30.70 -23.72 4.74
N ALA A 151 -29.97 -24.50 5.54
CA ALA A 151 -30.46 -25.78 6.09
C ALA A 151 -31.63 -25.63 7.06
N GLN A 152 -31.83 -24.46 7.68
CA GLN A 152 -32.96 -24.16 8.55
C GLN A 152 -34.20 -23.63 7.80
N LYS A 153 -34.08 -23.38 6.49
CA LYS A 153 -35.18 -22.94 5.62
C LYS A 153 -35.80 -24.10 4.82
N GLN A 154 -35.28 -25.32 4.98
CA GLN A 154 -35.85 -26.58 4.48
C GLN A 154 -36.54 -27.31 5.63
#